data_AF-L1IGQ4-F1
#
_entry.id   AF-L1IGQ4-F1
#
_cell.length_a   1.000
_cell.length_b   1.000
_cell.length_c   1.000
_cell.angle_alpha   90.00
_cell.angle_beta   90.00
_cell.angle_gamma   90.00
#
_symmetry.space_group_name_H-M   'P 1'
#
loop_
_entity.id
_entity.type
_entity.pdbx_description
1 polymer ?
#
loop_
_entity_poly.entity_id
_entity_poly.type
_entity_poly.pdbx_seq_one_letter_code
_entity_poly.pdbx_strand_id
1 'polypeptide(L)'
;MDAAAQLYVQQHHLEQNLQHQRQQQQQAQRPAYRPCWLCRYYSASCPYMREIIEYVNDSALNIAEEEIVEQVYTIIASKWPQENVSREAIRTHFTQHSVSQNLIFARNVRDMNHLVNIVRAGVTTVEMHTGNMVVDDRMAKLYLSIVSQITAIFKNDGKRPALSDKAKAGGEKAAASNRPDEA
;
A
#
# COMPACT_ATOMS: atom_id res chain seq x y z
N MET A 1 -53.71 -24.00 9.29
CA MET A 1 -52.40 -23.40 8.98
C MET A 1 -51.97 -22.65 10.22
N ASP A 2 -50.74 -22.89 10.67
CA ASP A 2 -50.26 -22.54 11.99
C ASP A 2 -49.89 -21.05 12.07
N ALA A 3 -50.46 -20.31 13.03
CA ALA A 3 -50.22 -18.87 13.18
C ALA A 3 -48.73 -18.56 13.44
N ALA A 4 -48.02 -19.49 14.09
CA ALA A 4 -46.58 -19.40 14.32
C ALA A 4 -45.77 -19.39 13.01
N ALA A 5 -46.18 -20.17 12.00
CA ALA A 5 -45.50 -20.20 10.71
C ALA A 5 -45.67 -18.89 9.94
N GLN A 6 -46.83 -18.24 10.05
CA GLN A 6 -47.08 -16.95 9.42
C GLN A 6 -46.26 -15.82 10.07
N LEU A 7 -46.15 -15.82 11.41
CA LEU A 7 -45.32 -14.85 12.14
C LEU A 7 -43.83 -15.00 11.80
N TYR A 8 -43.33 -16.24 11.68
CA TYR A 8 -41.94 -16.49 11.33
C TYR A 8 -41.59 -15.95 9.92
N VAL A 9 -42.45 -16.22 8.93
CA VAL A 9 -42.25 -15.72 7.56
C VAL A 9 -42.29 -14.18 7.53
N GLN A 10 -43.19 -13.57 8.29
CA GLN A 10 -43.29 -12.11 8.38
C GLN A 10 -42.05 -11.47 9.01
N GLN A 11 -41.53 -12.06 10.09
CA GLN A 11 -40.32 -11.58 10.76
C GLN A 11 -39.09 -11.67 9.84
N HIS A 12 -38.92 -12.79 9.14
CA HIS A 12 -37.80 -12.98 8.21
C HIS A 12 -37.85 -11.97 7.05
N HIS A 13 -39.04 -11.67 6.52
CA HIS A 13 -39.20 -10.68 5.46
C HIS A 13 -38.87 -9.25 5.94
N LEU A 14 -39.24 -8.92 7.18
CA LEU A 14 -38.89 -7.63 7.79
C LEU A 14 -37.38 -7.48 7.96
N GLU A 15 -36.69 -8.53 8.41
CA GLU A 15 -35.23 -8.54 8.58
C GLU A 15 -34.50 -8.37 7.24
N GLN A 16 -34.96 -9.05 6.19
CA GLN A 16 -34.41 -8.87 4.83
C GLN A 16 -34.58 -7.44 4.33
N ASN A 17 -35.75 -6.83 4.53
CA ASN A 17 -36.00 -5.45 4.14
C ASN A 17 -35.12 -4.45 4.91
N LEU A 18 -34.93 -4.67 6.22
CA LEU A 18 -34.04 -3.86 7.06
C LEU A 18 -32.57 -3.96 6.61
N GLN A 19 -32.09 -5.16 6.29
CA GLN A 19 -30.74 -5.34 5.76
C GLN A 19 -30.57 -4.64 4.41
N HIS A 20 -31.55 -4.76 3.52
CA HIS A 20 -31.53 -4.10 2.22
C HIS A 20 -31.52 -2.57 2.37
N GLN A 21 -32.34 -2.02 3.27
CA GLN A 21 -32.38 -0.59 3.54
C GLN A 21 -31.07 -0.07 4.14
N ARG A 22 -30.43 -0.81 5.05
CA ARG A 22 -29.10 -0.48 5.58
C ARG A 22 -28.03 -0.47 4.48
N GLN A 23 -28.08 -1.44 3.57
CA GLN A 23 -27.14 -1.51 2.45
C GLN A 23 -27.33 -0.34 1.47
N GLN A 24 -28.58 0.05 1.18
CA GLN A 24 -28.87 1.23 0.36
C GLN A 24 -28.39 2.52 1.03
N GLN A 25 -28.59 2.69 2.34
CA GLN A 25 -28.09 3.86 3.08
C GLN A 25 -26.55 3.95 3.06
N GLN A 26 -25.84 2.81 3.19
CA GLN A 26 -24.38 2.78 3.09
C GLN A 26 -23.89 3.12 1.67
N GLN A 27 -24.62 2.74 0.63
CA GLN A 27 -24.29 3.08 -0.75
C GLN A 27 -24.55 4.56 -1.05
N ALA A 28 -25.66 5.12 -0.56
CA ALA A 28 -26.02 6.53 -0.73
C ALA A 28 -25.08 7.49 0.01
N GLN A 29 -24.43 7.03 1.09
CA GLN A 29 -23.44 7.78 1.84
C GLN A 29 -22.01 7.64 1.30
N ARG A 30 -21.79 6.99 0.15
CA ARG A 30 -20.45 6.96 -0.43
C ARG A 30 -20.08 8.40 -0.84
N PRO A 31 -19.05 9.01 -0.22
CA PRO A 31 -18.63 10.35 -0.60
C PRO A 31 -18.29 10.35 -2.08
N ALA A 32 -18.69 11.40 -2.80
CA ALA A 32 -18.39 11.56 -4.22
C ALA A 32 -16.89 11.35 -4.44
N TYR A 33 -16.53 10.33 -5.23
CA TYR A 33 -15.14 9.95 -5.46
C TYR A 33 -14.40 11.11 -6.11
N ARG A 34 -13.59 11.83 -5.32
CA ARG A 34 -12.61 12.77 -5.85
C ARG A 34 -11.32 12.00 -6.08
N PRO A 35 -10.86 11.85 -7.34
CA PRO A 35 -9.60 11.17 -7.60
C PRO A 35 -8.49 11.91 -6.86
N CYS A 36 -7.68 11.16 -6.11
CA CYS A 36 -6.52 11.70 -5.41
C CYS A 36 -5.62 12.46 -6.41
N TRP A 37 -5.15 13.64 -6.00
CA TRP A 37 -4.32 14.51 -6.83
C TRP A 37 -3.12 13.74 -7.41
N LEU A 38 -2.40 12.99 -6.57
CA LEU A 38 -1.26 12.19 -7.01
C LEU A 38 -1.66 11.09 -8.01
N CYS A 39 -2.82 10.45 -7.86
CA CYS A 39 -3.30 9.46 -8.83
C CYS A 39 -3.55 10.06 -10.21
N ARG A 40 -4.04 11.31 -10.26
CA ARG A 40 -4.26 12.02 -11.52
C ARG A 40 -2.96 12.23 -12.29
N TYR A 41 -1.86 12.47 -11.59
CA TYR A 41 -0.55 12.71 -12.19
C TYR A 41 0.30 11.45 -12.35
N TYR A 42 -0.02 10.37 -11.63
CA TYR A 42 0.70 9.09 -11.72
C TYR A 42 0.71 8.50 -13.13
N SER A 43 -0.42 8.63 -13.85
CA SER A 43 -0.53 8.19 -15.26
C SER A 43 -0.17 9.28 -16.27
N ALA A 44 0.06 10.52 -15.82
CA ALA A 44 0.45 11.60 -16.70
C ALA A 44 1.93 11.45 -17.08
N SER A 45 2.28 11.83 -18.30
CA SER A 45 3.66 11.93 -18.80
C SER A 45 4.44 13.09 -18.17
N CYS A 46 4.19 13.38 -16.90
CA CYS A 46 4.85 14.42 -16.12
C CYS A 46 6.25 13.93 -15.67
N PRO A 47 7.34 14.58 -16.10
CA PRO A 47 8.70 14.14 -15.76
C PRO A 47 8.98 14.18 -14.26
N TYR A 48 8.46 15.19 -13.56
CA TYR A 48 8.61 15.33 -12.11
C TYR A 48 7.87 14.24 -11.33
N MET A 49 6.71 13.79 -11.82
CA MET A 49 6.00 12.68 -11.17
C MET A 49 6.76 11.36 -11.36
N ARG A 50 7.38 11.17 -12.52
CA ARG A 50 8.26 10.03 -12.76
C ARG A 50 9.44 10.04 -11.79
N GLU A 51 10.11 11.17 -11.61
CA GLU A 51 11.22 11.33 -10.66
C GLU A 51 10.78 11.01 -9.22
N ILE A 52 9.59 11.47 -8.81
CA ILE A 52 9.01 11.12 -7.50
C ILE A 52 8.80 9.60 -7.38
N ILE A 53 8.23 8.96 -8.40
CA ILE A 53 7.95 7.51 -8.37
C ILE A 53 9.25 6.70 -8.34
N GLU A 54 10.24 7.09 -9.14
CA GLU A 54 11.58 6.48 -9.16
C GLU A 54 12.24 6.62 -7.78
N TYR A 55 12.30 7.83 -7.22
CA TYR A 55 12.81 8.06 -5.87
C TYR A 55 12.12 7.20 -4.82
N VAL A 56 10.78 7.15 -4.84
CA VAL A 56 9.98 6.38 -3.89
C VAL A 56 10.29 4.88 -4.01
N ASN A 57 10.42 4.36 -5.23
CA ASN A 57 10.74 2.95 -5.46
C ASN A 57 12.16 2.59 -5.03
N ASP A 58 13.14 3.45 -5.31
CA ASP A 58 14.55 3.23 -4.95
C ASP A 58 14.79 3.37 -3.44
N SER A 59 14.03 4.28 -2.80
CA SER A 59 14.15 4.58 -1.38
C SER A 59 13.34 3.66 -0.48
N ALA A 60 12.35 2.95 -1.05
CA ALA A 60 11.39 2.14 -0.30
C ALA A 60 12.07 1.22 0.72
N LEU A 61 13.17 0.56 0.37
CA LEU A 61 13.84 -0.39 1.29
C LEU A 61 14.81 0.25 2.27
N ASN A 62 15.30 1.44 1.98
CA ASN A 62 16.45 2.03 2.66
C ASN A 62 16.07 3.16 3.63
N ILE A 63 14.91 3.79 3.43
CA ILE A 63 14.52 5.05 4.05
C ILE A 63 13.16 4.89 4.74
N ALA A 64 12.92 5.58 5.86
CA ALA A 64 11.62 5.53 6.54
C ALA A 64 10.50 6.12 5.67
N GLU A 65 9.25 5.66 5.86
CA GLU A 65 8.13 6.17 5.07
C GLU A 65 7.93 7.69 5.28
N GLU A 66 8.10 8.16 6.51
CA GLU A 66 8.01 9.57 6.88
C GLU A 66 9.03 10.44 6.13
N GLU A 67 10.26 9.94 5.97
CA GLU A 67 11.33 10.62 5.24
C GLU A 67 11.04 10.65 3.72
N ILE A 68 10.48 9.56 3.17
CA ILE A 68 10.01 9.53 1.79
C ILE A 68 8.90 10.56 1.59
N VAL A 69 7.92 10.60 2.50
CA VAL A 69 6.81 11.57 2.45
C VAL A 69 7.32 13.01 2.55
N GLU A 70 8.28 13.28 3.43
CA GLU A 70 8.87 14.62 3.60
C GLU A 70 9.61 15.09 2.35
N GLN A 71 10.40 14.20 1.74
CA GLN A 71 11.15 14.52 0.53
C GLN A 71 10.20 14.78 -0.64
N VAL A 72 9.19 13.93 -0.82
CA VAL A 72 8.17 14.09 -1.86
C VAL A 72 7.36 15.37 -1.64
N TYR A 73 7.02 15.69 -0.39
CA TYR A 73 6.34 16.94 -0.05
C TYR A 73 7.17 18.16 -0.46
N THR A 74 8.47 18.16 -0.14
CA THR A 74 9.39 19.24 -0.52
C THR A 74 9.44 19.44 -2.04
N ILE A 75 9.52 18.34 -2.81
CA ILE A 75 9.53 18.39 -4.28
C ILE A 75 8.21 18.97 -4.80
N ILE A 76 7.06 18.48 -4.29
CA ILE A 76 5.74 18.94 -4.75
C ILE A 76 5.54 20.42 -4.40
N ALA A 77 5.87 20.84 -3.19
CA ALA A 77 5.74 22.23 -2.76
C ALA A 77 6.62 23.18 -3.59
N SER A 78 7.79 22.71 -4.04
CA SER A 78 8.68 23.47 -4.92
C SER A 78 8.17 23.56 -6.36
N LYS A 79 7.63 22.46 -6.92
CA LYS A 79 7.23 22.38 -8.33
C LYS A 79 5.78 22.81 -8.59
N TRP A 80 4.89 22.63 -7.62
CA TRP A 80 3.46 22.95 -7.71
C TRP A 80 2.92 23.60 -6.41
N PRO A 81 3.41 24.80 -6.06
CA PRO A 81 3.01 25.48 -4.83
C PRO A 81 1.49 25.73 -4.74
N GLN A 82 0.81 25.88 -5.87
CA GLN A 82 -0.64 26.14 -5.93
C GLN A 82 -1.52 24.96 -5.51
N GLU A 83 -0.99 23.74 -5.53
CA GLU A 83 -1.80 22.53 -5.32
C GLU A 83 -2.00 22.23 -3.82
N ASN A 84 -1.23 22.86 -2.94
CA ASN A 84 -1.36 22.77 -1.47
C ASN A 84 -1.54 21.33 -0.95
N VAL A 85 -0.80 20.38 -1.54
CA VAL A 85 -0.89 18.97 -1.18
C VAL A 85 -0.30 18.77 0.22
N SER A 86 -1.09 18.21 1.15
CA SER A 86 -0.62 17.92 2.50
C SER A 86 0.25 16.65 2.54
N ARG A 87 1.13 16.55 3.54
CA ARG A 87 1.91 15.32 3.81
C ARG A 87 1.01 14.12 4.04
N GLU A 88 -0.13 14.33 4.71
CA GLU A 88 -1.12 13.27 4.93
C GLU A 88 -1.76 12.80 3.62
N ALA A 89 -2.00 13.68 2.66
CA ALA A 89 -2.49 13.28 1.34
C ALA A 89 -1.46 12.46 0.56
N ILE A 90 -0.17 12.79 0.69
CA ILE A 90 0.94 12.02 0.10
C ILE A 90 1.03 10.64 0.75
N ARG A 91 1.04 10.56 2.08
CA ARG A 91 1.00 9.31 2.83
C ARG A 91 -0.20 8.46 2.43
N THR A 92 -1.40 9.05 2.40
CA THR A 92 -2.63 8.38 1.96
C THR A 92 -2.49 7.84 0.54
N HIS A 93 -1.90 8.60 -0.37
CA HIS A 93 -1.66 8.10 -1.72
C HIS A 93 -0.74 6.88 -1.73
N PHE A 94 0.41 6.92 -1.05
CA PHE A 94 1.32 5.77 -1.03
C PHE A 94 0.77 4.55 -0.27
N THR A 95 -0.08 4.76 0.72
CA THR A 95 -0.63 3.69 1.56
C THR A 95 -1.90 3.07 0.99
N GLN A 96 -2.76 3.87 0.36
CA GLN A 96 -4.13 3.46 0.00
C GLN A 96 -4.41 3.49 -1.51
N HIS A 97 -3.68 4.29 -2.29
CA HIS A 97 -3.98 4.47 -3.72
C HIS A 97 -2.92 3.90 -4.65
N SER A 98 -1.65 4.10 -4.32
CA SER A 98 -0.50 3.61 -5.06
C SER A 98 -0.05 2.29 -4.43
N VAL A 99 -0.55 1.21 -5.00
CA VAL A 99 -0.17 -0.17 -4.64
C VAL A 99 1.17 -0.48 -5.31
N SER A 100 2.21 0.35 -5.09
CA SER A 100 3.56 0.01 -5.55
C SER A 100 3.97 -1.25 -4.81
N GLN A 101 4.19 -2.31 -5.58
CA GLN A 101 4.60 -3.60 -5.05
C GLN A 101 5.91 -3.49 -4.25
N ASN A 102 6.77 -2.51 -4.56
CA ASN A 102 8.01 -2.26 -3.83
C ASN A 102 7.75 -1.59 -2.46
N LEU A 103 6.80 -0.65 -2.39
CA LEU A 103 6.42 -0.03 -1.11
C LEU A 103 5.75 -1.02 -0.16
N ILE A 104 4.86 -1.86 -0.69
CA ILE A 104 4.20 -2.91 0.09
C ILE A 104 5.23 -3.91 0.60
N PHE A 105 6.12 -4.35 -0.28
CA PHE A 105 7.22 -5.22 0.08
C PHE A 105 8.11 -4.60 1.16
N ALA A 106 8.55 -3.36 0.97
CA ALA A 106 9.38 -2.67 1.93
C ALA A 106 8.72 -2.51 3.30
N ARG A 107 7.43 -2.15 3.33
CA ARG A 107 6.65 -2.10 4.57
C ARG A 107 6.64 -3.45 5.27
N ASN A 108 6.29 -4.52 4.55
CA ASN A 108 6.27 -5.87 5.12
C ASN A 108 7.64 -6.27 5.68
N VAL A 109 8.74 -5.94 4.98
CA VAL A 109 10.10 -6.20 5.45
C VAL A 109 10.40 -5.44 6.74
N ARG A 110 10.01 -4.16 6.82
CA ARG A 110 10.19 -3.36 8.05
C ARG A 110 9.37 -3.90 9.21
N ASP A 111 8.11 -4.28 8.98
CA ASP A 111 7.24 -4.85 10.00
C ASP A 111 7.80 -6.17 10.53
N MET A 112 8.27 -7.04 9.64
CA MET A 112 8.94 -8.28 10.04
C MET A 112 10.24 -7.99 10.80
N ASN A 113 11.06 -7.03 10.38
CA ASN A 113 12.27 -6.64 11.11
C ASN A 113 11.95 -6.11 12.52
N HIS A 114 10.88 -5.32 12.67
CA HIS A 114 10.41 -4.86 13.96
C HIS A 114 9.99 -6.04 14.86
N LEU A 115 9.23 -7.00 14.31
CA LEU A 115 8.85 -8.23 15.02
C LEU A 115 10.07 -9.06 15.43
N VAL A 116 11.07 -9.20 14.56
CA VAL A 116 12.34 -9.88 14.88
C VAL A 116 13.01 -9.23 16.08
N ASN A 117 13.05 -7.89 16.14
CA ASN A 117 13.67 -7.17 17.26
C ASN A 117 12.90 -7.37 18.58
N ILE A 118 11.56 -7.35 18.52
CA ILE A 118 10.72 -7.64 19.70
C ILE A 118 10.97 -9.07 20.20
N VAL A 119 10.92 -10.07 19.31
CA VAL A 119 11.08 -11.47 19.69
C VAL A 119 12.50 -11.73 20.19
N ARG A 120 13.51 -11.13 19.56
CA ARG A 120 14.92 -11.23 19.98
C ARG A 120 15.11 -10.82 21.44
N ALA A 121 14.43 -9.76 21.90
CA ALA A 121 14.51 -9.33 23.29
C ALA A 121 13.97 -10.38 24.27
N GLY A 122 13.07 -11.28 23.83
CA GLY A 122 12.53 -12.37 24.62
C GLY A 122 13.31 -13.69 24.53
N VAL A 123 14.34 -13.80 23.67
CA VAL A 123 15.10 -15.06 23.48
C VAL A 123 15.95 -15.39 24.71
N THR A 124 16.47 -14.38 25.40
CA THR A 124 17.34 -14.56 26.56
C THR A 124 16.68 -13.96 27.80
N THR A 125 16.60 -14.73 28.87
CA THR A 125 16.14 -14.26 30.18
C THR A 125 17.20 -14.54 31.22
N VAL A 126 17.21 -13.77 32.31
CA VAL A 126 18.12 -14.02 33.44
C VAL A 126 17.34 -14.78 34.51
N GLU A 127 17.81 -15.97 34.86
CA GLU A 127 17.21 -16.78 35.91
C GLU A 127 17.41 -16.09 37.27
N MET A 128 16.30 -15.80 37.97
CA MET A 128 16.33 -15.00 39.20
C MET A 128 17.14 -15.64 40.34
N HIS A 129 17.23 -16.96 40.38
CA HIS A 129 17.88 -17.67 41.50
C HIS A 129 19.38 -17.86 41.31
N THR A 130 19.82 -18.08 40.08
CA THR A 130 21.22 -18.38 39.77
C THR A 130 21.96 -17.18 39.16
N GLY A 131 21.23 -16.20 38.63
CA GLY A 131 21.78 -15.11 37.83
C GLY A 131 22.27 -15.55 36.45
N ASN A 132 22.08 -16.82 36.08
CA ASN A 132 22.50 -17.33 34.78
C ASN A 132 21.57 -16.85 33.67
N MET A 133 22.14 -16.57 32.50
CA MET A 133 21.34 -16.36 31.30
C MET A 133 20.81 -17.70 30.79
N VAL A 134 19.50 -17.78 30.61
CA VAL A 134 18.81 -18.93 30.04
C VAL A 134 18.20 -18.51 28.71
N VAL A 135 18.27 -19.41 27.73
CA VAL A 135 17.63 -19.22 26.42
C VAL A 135 16.22 -19.81 26.48
N ASP A 136 15.23 -18.98 26.16
CA ASP A 136 13.86 -19.45 25.95
C ASP A 136 13.77 -20.13 24.57
N ASP A 137 13.71 -21.47 24.56
CA ASP A 137 13.65 -22.28 23.34
C ASP A 137 12.45 -21.94 22.46
N ARG A 138 11.31 -21.56 23.05
CA ARG A 138 10.12 -21.17 22.30
C ARG A 138 10.34 -19.85 21.57
N MET A 139 10.89 -18.86 22.26
CA MET A 139 11.21 -17.56 21.64
C MET A 139 12.32 -17.69 20.60
N ALA A 140 13.33 -18.53 20.85
CA ALA A 140 14.39 -18.82 19.88
C ALA A 140 13.82 -19.44 18.58
N LYS A 141 12.92 -20.42 18.69
CA LYS A 141 12.22 -21.01 17.54
C LYS A 141 11.39 -19.98 16.77
N LEU A 142 10.68 -19.11 17.47
CA LEU A 142 9.90 -18.04 16.85
C LEU A 142 10.81 -17.05 16.10
N TYR A 143 11.91 -16.62 16.73
CA TYR A 143 12.91 -15.74 16.12
C TYR A 143 13.46 -16.34 14.82
N LEU A 144 13.92 -17.60 14.86
CA LEU A 144 14.45 -18.30 13.68
C LEU A 144 13.41 -18.46 12.57
N SER A 145 12.14 -18.70 12.93
CA SER A 145 11.04 -18.78 11.97
C SER A 145 10.84 -17.46 11.21
N ILE A 146 10.82 -16.33 11.93
CA ILE A 146 10.63 -15.01 11.31
C ILE A 146 11.84 -14.65 10.43
N VAL A 147 13.07 -14.89 10.90
CA VAL A 147 14.29 -14.66 10.10
C VAL A 147 14.29 -15.51 8.82
N SER A 148 13.82 -16.76 8.89
CA SER A 148 13.66 -17.64 7.73
C SER A 148 12.65 -17.07 6.72
N GLN A 149 11.51 -16.54 7.20
CA GLN A 149 10.51 -15.89 6.34
C GLN A 149 11.06 -14.65 5.64
N ILE A 150 11.76 -13.76 6.36
CA ILE A 150 12.45 -12.60 5.78
C ILE A 150 13.43 -13.04 4.70
N THR A 151 14.25 -14.05 5.00
CA THR A 151 15.23 -14.59 4.05
C THR A 151 14.57 -15.18 2.80
N ALA A 152 13.45 -15.89 2.95
CA ALA A 152 12.70 -16.45 1.84
C ALA A 152 12.12 -15.34 0.94
N ILE A 153 11.66 -14.25 1.54
CA ILE A 153 11.14 -13.07 0.85
C ILE A 153 12.23 -12.43 -0.02
N PHE A 154 13.43 -12.19 0.52
CA PHE A 154 14.56 -11.67 -0.27
C PHE A 154 15.03 -12.63 -1.38
N LYS A 155 15.07 -13.94 -1.11
CA LYS A 155 15.44 -14.95 -2.13
C LYS A 155 14.44 -15.04 -3.29
N ASN A 156 13.17 -14.80 -3.00
CA ASN A 156 12.11 -14.82 -4.02
C ASN A 156 12.03 -13.50 -4.80
N ASP A 157 12.36 -12.37 -4.18
CA ASP A 157 12.30 -11.06 -4.85
C ASP A 157 13.42 -10.88 -5.89
N GLY A 158 14.58 -11.53 -5.70
CA GLY A 158 15.61 -11.63 -6.73
C GLY A 158 15.18 -12.37 -8.00
N LYS A 159 14.01 -13.04 -7.99
CA LYS A 159 13.39 -13.68 -9.16
C LYS A 159 12.24 -12.87 -9.75
N ARG A 160 11.90 -11.71 -9.16
CA ARG A 160 10.88 -10.85 -9.73
C ARG A 160 11.42 -10.37 -11.07
N PRO A 161 10.75 -10.66 -12.21
CA PRO A 161 11.17 -10.11 -13.47
C PRO A 161 11.21 -8.60 -13.25
N ALA A 162 12.36 -7.97 -13.48
CA ALA A 162 12.43 -6.53 -13.52
C ALA A 162 11.23 -6.08 -14.35
N LEU A 163 10.40 -5.20 -13.79
CA LEU A 163 9.39 -4.50 -14.58
C LEU A 163 10.13 -3.51 -15.50
N SER A 164 11.07 -4.00 -16.30
CA SER A 164 11.85 -3.26 -17.25
C SER A 164 11.07 -3.18 -18.55
N ASP A 165 10.61 -1.97 -18.85
CA ASP A 165 10.74 -1.36 -20.18
C ASP A 165 9.96 -1.95 -21.37
N LYS A 166 8.90 -2.75 -21.16
CA LYS A 166 8.01 -3.08 -22.29
C LYS A 166 7.10 -1.92 -22.75
N ALA A 167 7.15 -0.75 -22.11
CA ALA A 167 6.41 0.44 -22.55
C ALA A 167 7.13 1.31 -23.61
N LYS A 168 8.39 1.00 -23.99
CA LYS A 168 9.15 1.82 -24.96
C LYS A 168 9.10 1.36 -26.43
N ALA A 169 8.39 0.29 -26.77
CA ALA A 169 8.43 -0.29 -28.12
C ALA A 169 7.13 -0.17 -28.95
N GLY A 170 6.29 0.85 -28.70
CA GLY A 170 4.96 0.95 -29.34
C GLY A 170 4.52 2.32 -29.83
N GLY A 171 5.44 3.25 -30.13
CA GLY A 171 5.06 4.64 -30.42
C GLY A 171 5.92 5.35 -31.47
N GLU A 172 6.08 4.78 -32.66
CA GLU A 172 6.58 5.56 -33.82
C GLU A 172 5.96 5.02 -35.12
N LYS A 173 4.83 5.62 -35.51
CA LYS A 173 4.13 5.66 -36.83
C LYS A 173 2.67 6.01 -36.52
N ALA A 174 2.03 7.09 -36.96
CA ALA A 174 2.30 8.01 -38.04
C ALA A 174 1.61 9.35 -37.74
N ALA A 175 2.33 10.47 -37.92
CA ALA A 175 1.73 11.78 -38.10
C ALA A 175 1.81 12.10 -39.60
N ALA A 176 0.76 11.70 -40.34
CA ALA A 176 0.58 12.15 -41.72
C ALA A 176 -0.11 13.52 -41.68
N SER A 177 0.66 14.51 -42.10
CA SER A 177 0.26 15.87 -42.44
C SER A 177 -0.96 15.91 -43.36
N ASN A 178 -2.04 16.53 -42.91
CA ASN A 178 -3.07 17.11 -43.78
C ASN A 178 -3.08 18.63 -43.56
N ARG A 179 -2.43 19.35 -44.48
CA ARG A 179 -2.71 20.77 -44.73
C ARG A 179 -3.89 20.87 -45.71
N PRO A 180 -4.85 21.78 -45.49
CA PRO A 180 -5.80 22.14 -46.53
C PRO A 180 -5.14 23.18 -47.46
N ASP A 181 -5.14 22.91 -48.76
CA ASP A 181 -4.82 23.91 -49.78
C ASP A 181 -6.03 24.85 -49.94
N GLU A 182 -5.76 26.15 -49.76
CA GLU A 182 -6.60 27.25 -50.26
C GLU A 182 -6.18 27.55 -51.70
N ALA A 183 -7.11 27.40 -52.65
CA ALA A 183 -7.27 28.22 -53.86
C ALA A 183 -8.54 27.78 -54.63
#